data_AF-A0A7Y5WP44-F1
#
_entry.id   AF-A0A7Y5WP44-F1
#
_cell.length_a   1.000
_cell.length_b   1.000
_cell.length_c   1.000
_cell.angle_alpha   90.00
_cell.angle_beta   90.00
_cell.angle_gamma   90.00
#
_symmetry.space_group_name_H-M   'P 1'
#
loop_
_entity.id
_entity.type
_entity.pdbx_description
1 polymer ?
#
loop_
_entity_poly.entity_id
_entity_poly.type
_entity_poly.pdbx_seq_one_letter_code
_entity_poly.pdbx_strand_id
1 'polypeptide(L)'
;MNRFHRLALVVAALGTPLAARQAHGQDIIRQAKDRGVKVPDAYYAQKAKDPNAFEFRRAWKSSLRRAKQKRAAMRASGISTTTAAGAAAVQRATAVSGMTFKVPVLPIMFANTPARPYDYSILQNKLFGAGSATQETVTHVYDEMSRGALTLTGTVLPWIRVSGNDTQYEGTNNGLGSNLAPLLTETLDSADKTINFADYDSDGDGFVDFVAFVQPEYGAECGPTSTNKNIWSHRYYLDAYLGGPYLTKDFNAQGKQIKISDYVIQPAVNCPTGAGSPTPIDMGVFAHEFGHAFGLPDLYATNGKNEGIGEWGLMSSGNWNIPSSPSHMEAWSKMEMGWAPVVTVARDTSITLTPNESNGGTIIRIDIPGTSEYFLLENRQKVGSDIALHGTGLLIFHVDSNTVNSGWPTNAIQNTTAHKGLDLVEADGGAGMDIEGYRGGPGDIFPGSSGATSFTPTTAPNTNGYSITSGISITNIVQSGQNVSFNVSFAPPGTLTIRWGDLNGDGTISMADYKSAYNCLIGASCSTGLDLSRGDVDGDGRFTATDALIIHSYVLGTVDVSRFRVGQPVSGAPAPLASSAAKGSGVSLPEGPAKP
;
A
#
# COMPACT_ATOMS: atom_id res chain seq x y z
N MET A 1 -45.55 -46.59 -0.50
CA MET A 1 -44.34 -47.38 -0.81
C MET A 1 -43.39 -46.44 -1.55
N ASN A 2 -42.40 -45.88 -0.83
CA ASN A 2 -40.97 -46.21 -0.92
C ASN A 2 -40.36 -45.87 -2.30
N ARG A 3 -39.19 -45.27 -2.50
CA ARG A 3 -38.05 -44.78 -1.69
C ARG A 3 -37.09 -44.22 -2.79
N PHE A 4 -36.60 -42.98 -2.72
CA PHE A 4 -35.25 -42.61 -2.27
C PHE A 4 -34.03 -42.87 -3.21
N HIS A 5 -33.23 -41.81 -3.39
CA HIS A 5 -31.77 -41.70 -3.68
C HIS A 5 -31.22 -41.78 -5.12
N ARG A 6 -30.61 -40.67 -5.58
CA ARG A 6 -29.15 -40.40 -5.76
C ARG A 6 -29.00 -39.12 -6.61
N LEU A 7 -28.64 -37.97 -6.05
CA LEU A 7 -27.30 -37.47 -5.70
C LEU A 7 -26.33 -37.35 -6.91
N ALA A 8 -25.76 -36.14 -7.02
CA ALA A 8 -24.56 -35.72 -7.75
C ALA A 8 -24.72 -35.21 -9.20
N LEU A 9 -24.70 -33.88 -9.36
CA LEU A 9 -23.71 -33.22 -10.20
C LEU A 9 -23.54 -31.74 -9.75
N VAL A 10 -22.75 -31.54 -8.68
CA VAL A 10 -22.06 -30.27 -8.46
C VAL A 10 -20.80 -30.38 -9.34
N VAL A 11 -20.82 -29.77 -10.52
CA VAL A 11 -19.60 -29.57 -11.30
C VAL A 11 -18.96 -28.30 -10.80
N ALA A 12 -17.79 -28.51 -10.19
CA ALA A 12 -16.90 -27.51 -9.66
C ALA A 12 -16.66 -26.38 -10.66
N ALA A 13 -16.98 -25.15 -10.25
CA ALA A 13 -16.26 -23.98 -10.70
C ALA A 13 -14.85 -24.07 -10.11
N LEU A 14 -13.99 -24.88 -10.75
CA LEU A 14 -12.55 -24.78 -10.55
C LEU A 14 -12.14 -23.43 -11.12
N GLY A 15 -12.12 -22.42 -10.24
CA GLY A 15 -11.35 -21.22 -10.48
C GLY A 15 -9.95 -21.67 -10.85
N THR A 16 -9.51 -21.27 -12.04
CA THR A 16 -8.10 -21.32 -12.39
C THR A 16 -7.35 -20.67 -11.22
N PRO A 17 -6.32 -21.30 -10.64
CA PRO A 17 -5.45 -20.60 -9.72
C PRO A 17 -4.93 -19.37 -10.46
N LEU A 18 -5.29 -18.18 -9.98
CA LEU A 18 -4.63 -16.95 -10.40
C LEU A 18 -3.15 -17.21 -10.12
N ALA A 19 -2.37 -17.38 -11.19
CA ALA A 19 -0.93 -17.37 -11.07
C ALA A 19 -0.59 -16.07 -10.35
N ALA A 20 0.05 -16.17 -9.18
CA ALA A 20 0.47 -15.02 -8.40
C ALA A 20 1.21 -14.05 -9.33
N ARG A 21 0.64 -12.86 -9.53
CA ARG A 21 1.24 -11.82 -10.37
C ARG A 21 2.60 -11.48 -9.77
N GLN A 22 3.64 -11.74 -10.55
CA GLN A 22 5.03 -11.61 -10.13
C GLN A 22 5.41 -10.12 -10.04
N ALA A 23 5.77 -9.65 -8.84
CA ALA A 23 6.11 -8.24 -8.56
C ALA A 23 7.59 -7.94 -8.85
N HIS A 24 7.92 -6.87 -9.59
CA HIS A 24 9.28 -6.47 -9.98
C HIS A 24 9.67 -5.05 -9.49
N GLY A 25 10.40 -4.83 -8.39
CA GLY A 25 10.84 -3.46 -8.04
C GLY A 25 9.77 -2.59 -7.34
N GLN A 26 9.90 -2.50 -6.01
CA GLN A 26 9.32 -1.53 -5.06
C GLN A 26 10.21 -1.59 -3.79
N ASP A 27 9.77 -1.31 -2.56
CA ASP A 27 10.61 -1.41 -1.36
C ASP A 27 11.43 -2.72 -1.26
N ILE A 28 12.68 -2.60 -0.79
CA ILE A 28 13.65 -3.69 -0.73
C ILE A 28 13.13 -4.88 0.08
N ILE A 29 12.43 -4.64 1.19
CA ILE A 29 11.89 -5.72 2.03
C ILE A 29 10.72 -6.39 1.30
N ARG A 30 9.81 -5.59 0.75
CA ARG A 30 8.62 -6.08 0.08
C ARG A 30 8.95 -6.98 -1.11
N GLN A 31 9.89 -6.54 -1.96
CA GLN A 31 10.38 -7.33 -3.08
C GLN A 31 10.95 -8.69 -2.65
N ALA A 32 11.74 -8.69 -1.57
CA ALA A 32 12.35 -9.90 -1.07
C ALA A 32 11.28 -10.91 -0.63
N LYS A 33 10.28 -10.42 0.10
CA LYS A 33 9.17 -11.21 0.59
C LYS A 33 8.33 -11.81 -0.54
N ASP A 34 7.88 -10.99 -1.49
CA ASP A 34 7.05 -11.41 -2.62
C ASP A 34 7.71 -12.50 -3.48
N ARG A 35 9.05 -12.61 -3.40
CA ARG A 35 9.86 -13.56 -4.17
C ARG A 35 10.42 -14.70 -3.32
N GLY A 36 10.16 -14.69 -2.01
CA GLY A 36 10.68 -15.69 -1.08
C GLY A 36 12.22 -15.68 -0.97
N VAL A 37 12.83 -14.50 -1.15
CA VAL A 37 14.29 -14.32 -1.09
C VAL A 37 14.69 -13.53 0.15
N LYS A 38 15.92 -13.71 0.62
CA LYS A 38 16.44 -12.98 1.78
C LYS A 38 16.81 -11.54 1.37
N VAL A 39 16.32 -10.56 2.12
CA VAL A 39 16.80 -9.16 2.04
C VAL A 39 18.32 -9.12 2.27
N PRO A 40 19.11 -8.41 1.44
CA PRO A 40 20.56 -8.35 1.62
C PRO A 40 20.92 -7.68 2.95
N ASP A 41 21.92 -8.20 3.68
CA ASP A 41 22.30 -7.68 5.00
C ASP A 41 22.75 -6.21 4.95
N ALA A 42 23.25 -5.76 3.79
CA ALA A 42 23.62 -4.37 3.56
C ALA A 42 22.44 -3.40 3.69
N TYR A 43 21.22 -3.81 3.37
CA TYR A 43 20.02 -3.00 3.59
C TYR A 43 19.89 -2.59 5.06
N TYR A 44 19.92 -3.59 5.96
CA TYR A 44 19.81 -3.35 7.39
C TYR A 44 21.00 -2.54 7.92
N ALA A 45 22.20 -2.78 7.40
CA ALA A 45 23.38 -2.02 7.76
C ALA A 45 23.29 -0.53 7.37
N GLN A 46 22.66 -0.20 6.23
CA GLN A 46 22.41 1.20 5.85
C GLN A 46 21.31 1.83 6.71
N LYS A 47 20.17 1.14 6.89
CA LYS A 47 19.08 1.63 7.76
C LYS A 47 19.52 1.85 9.21
N ALA A 48 20.46 1.06 9.71
CA ALA A 48 21.02 1.24 11.05
C ALA A 48 21.92 2.50 11.17
N LYS A 49 22.53 2.95 10.07
CA LYS A 49 23.36 4.17 10.02
C LYS A 49 22.51 5.42 9.77
N ASP A 50 21.55 5.32 8.87
CA ASP A 50 20.58 6.36 8.55
C ASP A 50 19.18 5.74 8.44
N PRO A 51 18.25 6.06 9.36
CA PRO A 51 16.86 5.61 9.27
C PRO A 51 16.17 5.99 7.94
N ASN A 52 16.63 7.06 7.29
CA ASN A 52 16.14 7.52 5.99
C ASN A 52 16.90 6.91 4.81
N ALA A 53 17.76 5.90 5.04
CA ALA A 53 18.37 5.18 3.95
C ALA A 53 17.30 4.59 3.03
N PHE A 54 17.58 4.59 1.73
CA PHE A 54 16.64 4.18 0.67
C PHE A 54 15.38 5.06 0.55
N GLU A 55 15.49 6.35 0.88
CA GLU A 55 14.45 7.34 0.64
C GLU A 55 15.01 8.54 -0.13
N PHE A 56 14.16 9.23 -0.89
CA PHE A 56 14.51 10.53 -1.46
C PHE A 56 14.60 11.60 -0.38
N ARG A 57 15.61 12.47 -0.50
CA ARG A 57 15.79 13.63 0.38
C ARG A 57 15.00 14.85 -0.08
N ARG A 58 14.96 15.08 -1.40
CA ARG A 58 14.47 16.32 -2.01
C ARG A 58 13.37 16.01 -3.01
N ALA A 59 13.72 15.47 -4.17
CA ALA A 59 12.83 15.25 -5.31
C ALA A 59 11.72 16.31 -5.42
N TRP A 60 10.50 15.90 -5.75
CA TRP A 60 9.33 16.78 -5.77
C TRP A 60 8.62 16.90 -4.41
N LYS A 61 9.23 16.45 -3.30
CA LYS A 61 8.62 16.49 -1.96
C LYS A 61 8.28 17.92 -1.53
N SER A 62 9.00 18.92 -2.06
CA SER A 62 8.73 20.34 -1.84
C SER A 62 7.34 20.73 -2.36
N SER A 63 6.91 20.19 -3.50
CA SER A 63 5.61 20.45 -4.14
C SER A 63 4.45 19.93 -3.30
N LEU A 64 4.54 18.69 -2.82
CA LEU A 64 3.55 18.11 -1.91
C LEU A 64 3.48 18.88 -0.59
N ARG A 65 4.63 19.25 -0.01
CA ARG A 65 4.67 20.05 1.23
C ARG A 65 3.97 21.40 1.05
N ARG A 66 4.23 22.12 -0.06
CA ARG A 66 3.54 23.38 -0.38
C ARG A 66 2.03 23.19 -0.54
N ALA A 67 1.61 22.13 -1.24
CA ALA A 67 0.21 21.76 -1.42
C ALA A 67 -0.50 21.52 -0.07
N LYS A 68 0.12 20.74 0.83
CA LYS A 68 -0.40 20.45 2.18
C LYS A 68 -0.50 21.72 3.04
N GLN A 69 0.53 22.57 3.01
CA GLN A 69 0.53 23.85 3.74
C GLN A 69 -0.58 24.80 3.26
N LYS A 70 -0.78 24.93 1.95
CA LYS A 70 -1.89 25.73 1.40
C LYS A 70 -3.25 25.17 1.81
N ARG A 71 -3.43 23.85 1.77
CA ARG A 71 -4.66 23.18 2.29
C ARG A 71 -4.93 23.51 3.74
N ALA A 72 -3.91 23.40 4.60
CA ALA A 72 -4.04 23.73 6.01
C ALA A 72 -4.43 25.21 6.23
N ALA A 73 -3.80 26.13 5.49
CA ALA A 73 -4.14 27.55 5.56
C ALA A 73 -5.57 27.86 5.09
N MET A 74 -6.05 27.22 4.02
CA MET A 74 -7.43 27.37 3.53
C MET A 74 -8.45 26.82 4.53
N ARG A 75 -8.17 25.68 5.16
CA ARG A 75 -9.01 25.14 6.25
C ARG A 75 -9.05 26.09 7.44
N ALA A 76 -7.91 26.63 7.86
CA ALA A 76 -7.82 27.62 8.93
C ALA A 76 -8.58 28.92 8.60
N SER A 77 -8.72 29.25 7.31
CA SER A 77 -9.49 30.41 6.83
C SER A 77 -11.00 30.14 6.72
N GLY A 78 -11.48 28.98 7.15
CA GLY A 78 -12.92 28.64 7.18
C GLY A 78 -13.52 28.31 5.82
N ILE A 79 -12.72 28.00 4.80
CA ILE A 79 -13.26 27.59 3.49
C ILE A 79 -13.97 26.24 3.64
N SER A 80 -15.27 26.25 3.37
CA SER A 80 -16.12 25.06 3.51
C SER A 80 -15.85 24.04 2.40
N THR A 81 -15.57 22.80 2.80
CA THR A 81 -15.51 21.61 1.92
C THR A 81 -16.79 20.78 1.97
N THR A 82 -17.88 21.29 2.57
CA THR A 82 -19.15 20.54 2.68
C THR A 82 -20.00 20.56 1.39
N THR A 83 -19.53 21.29 0.37
CA THR A 83 -20.16 21.33 -0.95
C THR A 83 -19.14 20.93 -2.02
N ALA A 84 -19.60 20.34 -3.12
CA ALA A 84 -18.76 19.98 -4.25
C ALA A 84 -18.00 21.18 -4.83
N ALA A 85 -18.66 22.35 -4.93
CA ALA A 85 -18.04 23.58 -5.43
C ALA A 85 -16.90 24.08 -4.52
N GLY A 86 -17.12 24.08 -3.20
CA GLY A 86 -16.09 24.44 -2.21
C GLY A 86 -14.92 23.47 -2.22
N ALA A 87 -15.20 22.16 -2.24
CA ALA A 87 -14.19 21.12 -2.36
C ALA A 87 -13.35 21.27 -3.64
N ALA A 88 -13.98 21.54 -4.78
CA ALA A 88 -13.29 21.76 -6.05
C ALA A 88 -12.45 23.04 -6.06
N ALA A 89 -12.89 24.10 -5.38
CA ALA A 89 -12.11 25.32 -5.23
C ALA A 89 -10.85 25.09 -4.39
N VAL A 90 -10.96 24.35 -3.27
CA VAL A 90 -9.80 23.95 -2.46
C VAL A 90 -8.86 23.08 -3.27
N GLN A 91 -9.38 22.07 -3.98
CA GLN A 91 -8.59 21.17 -4.83
C GLN A 91 -7.75 21.97 -5.85
N ARG A 92 -8.37 22.83 -6.66
CA ARG A 92 -7.65 23.65 -7.66
C ARG A 92 -6.57 24.55 -7.06
N ALA A 93 -6.80 25.11 -5.87
CA ALA A 93 -5.86 26.01 -5.22
C ALA A 93 -4.67 25.29 -4.55
N THR A 94 -4.80 23.98 -4.32
CA THR A 94 -3.90 23.21 -3.46
C THR A 94 -3.38 21.92 -4.08
N ALA A 95 -3.69 21.68 -5.35
CA ALA A 95 -3.14 20.58 -6.13
C ALA A 95 -1.62 20.70 -6.23
N VAL A 96 -0.93 19.57 -6.10
CA VAL A 96 0.41 19.41 -6.65
C VAL A 96 0.29 19.59 -8.15
N SER A 97 0.83 20.72 -8.61
CA SER A 97 0.69 21.24 -9.96
C SER A 97 1.96 21.99 -10.37
N GLY A 98 2.17 22.14 -11.68
CA GLY A 98 3.37 22.74 -12.25
C GLY A 98 3.46 22.46 -13.76
N MET A 99 4.24 23.26 -14.49
CA MET A 99 4.20 23.26 -15.97
C MET A 99 4.67 21.94 -16.57
N THR A 100 5.77 21.35 -16.09
CA THR A 100 6.24 20.02 -16.53
C THR A 100 7.25 19.47 -15.53
N PHE A 101 7.01 18.26 -15.05
CA PHE A 101 7.96 17.47 -14.24
C PHE A 101 8.74 16.55 -15.17
N LYS A 102 10.06 16.73 -15.27
CA LYS A 102 10.91 16.01 -16.23
C LYS A 102 11.89 15.09 -15.51
N VAL A 103 12.06 13.87 -16.03
CA VAL A 103 13.01 12.89 -15.49
C VAL A 103 14.01 12.47 -16.57
N PRO A 104 15.33 12.55 -16.32
CA PRO A 104 16.32 11.91 -17.16
C PRO A 104 16.41 10.43 -16.79
N VAL A 105 16.27 9.55 -17.79
CA VAL A 105 16.45 8.11 -17.64
C VAL A 105 17.77 7.73 -18.31
N LEU A 106 18.66 7.09 -17.57
CA LEU A 106 20.02 6.75 -17.96
C LEU A 106 20.21 5.23 -17.99
N PRO A 107 19.95 4.58 -19.14
CA PRO A 107 20.26 3.16 -19.31
C PRO A 107 21.77 2.91 -19.33
N ILE A 108 22.20 1.90 -18.59
CA ILE A 108 23.61 1.55 -18.39
C ILE A 108 23.94 0.23 -19.07
N MET A 109 25.15 0.14 -19.62
CA MET A 109 25.78 -1.09 -20.08
C MET A 109 27.06 -1.30 -19.28
N PHE A 110 27.22 -2.44 -18.61
CA PHE A 110 28.49 -2.79 -18.00
C PHE A 110 29.52 -3.12 -19.08
N ALA A 111 30.82 -3.08 -18.76
CA ALA A 111 31.88 -3.41 -19.71
C ALA A 111 31.74 -4.84 -20.29
N ASN A 112 31.28 -5.79 -19.47
CA ASN A 112 31.02 -7.17 -19.86
C ASN A 112 29.60 -7.44 -20.40
N THR A 113 28.70 -6.45 -20.46
CA THR A 113 27.39 -6.64 -21.09
C THR A 113 27.57 -6.71 -22.62
N PRO A 114 27.33 -7.88 -23.26
CA PRO A 114 27.76 -8.13 -24.63
C PRO A 114 26.93 -7.37 -25.67
N ALA A 115 25.64 -7.19 -25.41
CA ALA A 115 24.71 -6.46 -26.26
C ALA A 115 23.65 -5.76 -25.41
N ARG A 116 23.10 -4.65 -25.92
CA ARG A 116 21.97 -3.99 -25.28
C ARG A 116 20.75 -4.92 -25.25
N PRO A 117 19.97 -4.97 -24.15
CA PRO A 117 18.76 -5.78 -24.06
C PRO A 117 17.73 -5.45 -25.15
N TYR A 118 17.62 -4.15 -25.48
CA TYR A 118 16.75 -3.61 -26.52
C TYR A 118 17.17 -2.18 -26.87
N ASP A 119 16.56 -1.59 -27.89
CA ASP A 119 16.77 -0.18 -28.21
C ASP A 119 16.13 0.74 -27.15
N TYR A 120 16.83 1.80 -26.73
CA TYR A 120 16.36 2.70 -25.66
C TYR A 120 15.02 3.38 -25.99
N SER A 121 14.67 3.52 -27.28
CA SER A 121 13.36 4.02 -27.70
C SER A 121 12.18 3.17 -27.21
N ILE A 122 12.40 1.89 -26.90
CA ILE A 122 11.37 1.04 -26.29
C ILE A 122 11.01 1.54 -24.90
N LEU A 123 12.01 1.89 -24.08
CA LEU A 123 11.77 2.52 -22.77
C LEU A 123 11.18 3.92 -22.93
N GLN A 124 11.67 4.72 -23.88
CA GLN A 124 11.10 6.05 -24.14
C GLN A 124 9.60 5.96 -24.42
N ASN A 125 9.19 5.05 -25.30
CA ASN A 125 7.79 4.86 -25.66
C ASN A 125 6.96 4.27 -24.51
N LYS A 126 7.53 3.32 -23.76
CA LYS A 126 6.83 2.69 -22.62
C LYS A 126 6.62 3.66 -21.46
N LEU A 127 7.58 4.54 -21.17
CA LEU A 127 7.52 5.46 -20.04
C LEU A 127 6.85 6.80 -20.41
N PHE A 128 7.16 7.36 -21.58
CA PHE A 128 6.80 8.74 -21.92
C PHE A 128 6.25 8.89 -23.35
N GLY A 129 5.88 7.79 -24.01
CA GLY A 129 5.19 7.84 -25.30
C GLY A 129 3.78 8.41 -25.16
N ALA A 130 3.12 8.62 -26.30
CA ALA A 130 1.77 9.17 -26.38
C ALA A 130 0.67 8.33 -25.69
N GLY A 131 0.96 7.08 -25.33
CA GLY A 131 -0.01 6.14 -24.78
C GLY A 131 -1.08 5.72 -25.79
N SER A 132 -1.97 4.82 -25.35
CA SER A 132 -3.17 4.42 -26.07
C SER A 132 -4.19 3.83 -25.11
N ALA A 133 -5.44 3.64 -25.55
CA ALA A 133 -6.50 3.04 -24.73
C ALA A 133 -6.20 1.62 -24.19
N THR A 134 -5.16 0.95 -24.72
CA THR A 134 -4.74 -0.41 -24.31
C THR A 134 -3.31 -0.47 -23.80
N GLN A 135 -2.60 0.66 -23.79
CA GLN A 135 -1.20 0.72 -23.36
C GLN A 135 -0.95 2.07 -22.72
N GLU A 136 -0.88 2.05 -21.39
CA GLU A 136 -0.54 3.21 -20.60
C GLU A 136 0.95 3.53 -20.69
N THR A 137 1.26 4.80 -20.46
CA THR A 137 2.62 5.30 -20.21
C THR A 137 2.62 6.05 -18.90
N VAL A 138 3.79 6.26 -18.29
CA VAL A 138 3.85 6.96 -17.00
C VAL A 138 3.34 8.39 -17.16
N THR A 139 3.62 9.01 -18.32
CA THR A 139 3.01 10.29 -18.69
C THR A 139 1.49 10.25 -18.69
N HIS A 140 0.87 9.26 -19.34
CA HIS A 140 -0.58 9.18 -19.45
C HIS A 140 -1.24 8.89 -18.10
N VAL A 141 -0.71 7.93 -17.31
CA VAL A 141 -1.27 7.59 -15.99
C VAL A 141 -1.23 8.77 -15.04
N TYR A 142 -0.14 9.55 -15.01
CA TYR A 142 -0.07 10.75 -14.16
C TYR A 142 -0.93 11.90 -14.68
N ASP A 143 -1.10 12.05 -15.99
CA ASP A 143 -2.05 13.02 -16.56
C ASP A 143 -3.50 12.66 -16.19
N GLU A 144 -3.87 11.38 -16.32
CA GLU A 144 -5.18 10.83 -15.96
C GLU A 144 -5.47 11.02 -14.47
N MET A 145 -4.58 10.55 -13.59
CA MET A 145 -4.73 10.65 -12.14
C MET A 145 -4.79 12.10 -11.65
N SER A 146 -4.02 13.00 -12.27
CA SER A 146 -3.95 14.41 -11.90
C SER A 146 -5.02 15.29 -12.56
N ARG A 147 -5.76 14.74 -13.55
CA ARG A 147 -6.78 15.45 -14.34
C ARG A 147 -6.20 16.69 -15.03
N GLY A 148 -4.98 16.54 -15.56
CA GLY A 148 -4.22 17.62 -16.19
C GLY A 148 -3.67 18.67 -15.22
N ALA A 149 -3.67 18.43 -13.90
CA ALA A 149 -3.07 19.35 -12.93
C ALA A 149 -1.53 19.41 -13.06
N LEU A 150 -0.91 18.37 -13.61
CA LEU A 150 0.50 18.37 -13.99
C LEU A 150 0.76 17.52 -15.23
N THR A 151 1.90 17.77 -15.88
CA THR A 151 2.45 16.90 -16.91
C THR A 151 3.74 16.27 -16.41
N LEU A 152 3.79 14.94 -16.33
CA LEU A 152 5.02 14.19 -16.03
C LEU A 152 5.58 13.62 -17.32
N THR A 153 6.83 13.92 -17.64
CA THR A 153 7.51 13.39 -18.84
C THR A 153 8.98 13.13 -18.55
N GLY A 154 9.72 12.68 -19.56
CA GLY A 154 11.13 12.38 -19.41
C GLY A 154 11.81 12.05 -20.72
N THR A 155 13.13 11.96 -20.66
CA THR A 155 13.98 11.60 -21.79
C THR A 155 14.84 10.42 -21.41
N VAL A 156 14.71 9.33 -22.17
CA VAL A 156 15.56 8.17 -22.08
C VAL A 156 16.76 8.38 -22.99
N LEU A 157 17.95 8.37 -22.41
CA LEU A 157 19.18 8.51 -23.17
C LEU A 157 19.57 7.19 -23.85
N PRO A 158 20.41 7.23 -24.89
CA PRO A 158 21.07 6.04 -25.41
C PRO A 158 21.85 5.32 -24.31
N TRP A 159 22.00 4.01 -24.45
CA TRP A 159 22.76 3.17 -23.51
C TRP A 159 24.19 3.69 -23.30
N ILE A 160 24.53 3.98 -22.04
CA ILE A 160 25.85 4.46 -21.62
C ILE A 160 26.68 3.25 -21.17
N ARG A 161 27.79 2.98 -21.86
CA ARG A 161 28.71 1.93 -21.43
C ARG A 161 29.71 2.47 -20.41
N VAL A 162 29.74 1.84 -19.24
CA VAL A 162 30.71 2.12 -18.19
C VAL A 162 31.93 1.20 -18.28
N SER A 163 33.00 1.60 -17.62
CA SER A 163 34.32 0.97 -17.69
C SER A 163 34.43 -0.34 -16.92
N GLY A 164 33.62 -0.53 -15.88
CA GLY A 164 33.63 -1.70 -15.02
C GLY A 164 32.64 -2.79 -15.43
N ASN A 165 32.90 -4.01 -14.98
CA ASN A 165 31.97 -5.13 -15.10
C ASN A 165 30.87 -5.06 -14.03
N ASP A 166 29.72 -5.68 -14.32
CA ASP A 166 28.60 -5.91 -13.39
C ASP A 166 29.04 -6.21 -11.94
N THR A 167 29.84 -7.26 -11.76
CA THR A 167 30.35 -7.80 -10.50
C THR A 167 31.10 -6.79 -9.65
N GLN A 168 31.71 -5.77 -10.26
CA GLN A 168 32.41 -4.71 -9.52
C GLN A 168 31.43 -3.78 -8.82
N TYR A 169 30.32 -3.45 -9.48
CA TYR A 169 29.31 -2.52 -8.97
C TYR A 169 28.30 -3.21 -8.06
N GLU A 170 27.94 -4.46 -8.39
CA GLU A 170 27.12 -5.34 -7.57
C GLU A 170 27.78 -5.65 -6.22
N GLY A 171 29.09 -5.91 -6.25
CA GLY A 171 29.83 -6.36 -5.09
C GLY A 171 29.23 -7.59 -4.42
N THR A 172 29.37 -7.68 -3.10
CA THR A 172 28.79 -8.76 -2.28
C THR A 172 27.41 -8.40 -1.71
N ASN A 173 26.86 -7.25 -2.10
CA ASN A 173 25.69 -6.64 -1.48
C ASN A 173 24.63 -6.18 -2.47
N ASN A 174 24.65 -6.72 -3.71
CA ASN A 174 23.67 -6.42 -4.75
C ASN A 174 23.54 -4.91 -5.03
N GLY A 175 24.67 -4.18 -4.99
CA GLY A 175 24.69 -2.73 -5.24
C GLY A 175 24.15 -1.85 -4.11
N LEU A 176 23.87 -2.40 -2.91
CA LEU A 176 23.33 -1.62 -1.77
C LEU A 176 24.43 -0.94 -0.91
N GLY A 177 25.63 -0.78 -1.46
CA GLY A 177 26.76 -0.14 -0.77
C GLY A 177 27.61 0.75 -1.68
N SER A 178 28.76 1.18 -1.19
CA SER A 178 29.61 2.18 -1.85
C SER A 178 30.17 1.75 -3.21
N ASN A 179 30.14 0.45 -3.54
CA ASN A 179 30.55 -0.07 -4.85
C ASN A 179 29.69 0.45 -6.00
N LEU A 180 28.48 0.92 -5.71
CA LEU A 180 27.60 1.53 -6.70
C LEU A 180 28.05 2.93 -7.09
N ALA A 181 28.80 3.64 -6.23
CA ALA A 181 29.14 5.04 -6.46
C ALA A 181 29.87 5.28 -7.79
N PRO A 182 30.91 4.50 -8.16
CA PRO A 182 31.58 4.65 -9.46
C PRO A 182 30.66 4.40 -10.66
N LEU A 183 29.69 3.48 -10.56
CA LEU A 183 28.69 3.24 -11.62
C LEU A 183 27.88 4.51 -11.89
N LEU A 184 27.34 5.10 -10.81
CA LEU A 184 26.48 6.27 -10.89
C LEU A 184 27.26 7.48 -11.37
N THR A 185 28.44 7.74 -10.82
CA THR A 185 29.25 8.90 -11.20
C THR A 185 29.75 8.81 -12.63
N GLU A 186 30.23 7.63 -13.08
CA GLU A 186 30.70 7.46 -14.47
C GLU A 186 29.55 7.65 -15.48
N THR A 187 28.36 7.14 -15.14
CA THR A 187 27.16 7.31 -15.96
C THR A 187 26.77 8.78 -16.05
N LEU A 188 26.78 9.50 -14.92
CA LEU A 188 26.50 10.94 -14.87
C LEU A 188 27.56 11.76 -15.61
N ASP A 189 28.85 11.45 -15.45
CA ASP A 189 29.96 12.10 -16.18
C ASP A 189 29.81 11.96 -17.70
N SER A 190 29.25 10.83 -18.17
CA SER A 190 28.95 10.62 -19.58
C SER A 190 27.72 11.41 -20.02
N ALA A 191 26.64 11.39 -19.23
CA ALA A 191 25.40 12.11 -19.53
C ALA A 191 25.62 13.64 -19.56
N ASP A 192 26.36 14.19 -18.60
CA ASP A 192 26.71 15.61 -18.44
C ASP A 192 27.46 16.21 -19.65
N LYS A 193 28.01 15.36 -20.53
CA LYS A 193 28.63 15.80 -21.78
C LYS A 193 27.63 16.00 -22.92
N THR A 194 26.42 15.48 -22.78
CA THR A 194 25.46 15.32 -23.89
C THR A 194 24.10 15.95 -23.61
N ILE A 195 23.74 16.13 -22.34
CA ILE A 195 22.49 16.77 -21.92
C ILE A 195 22.78 17.91 -20.94
N ASN A 196 21.86 18.87 -20.90
CA ASN A 196 21.86 19.92 -19.89
C ASN A 196 20.97 19.48 -18.71
N PHE A 197 21.56 19.22 -17.56
CA PHE A 197 20.82 18.80 -16.36
C PHE A 197 19.92 19.90 -15.78
N ALA A 198 20.14 21.17 -16.13
CA ALA A 198 19.24 22.25 -15.71
C ALA A 198 17.81 22.09 -16.24
N ASP A 199 17.62 21.30 -17.30
CA ASP A 199 16.28 21.01 -17.85
C ASP A 199 15.43 20.13 -16.93
N TYR A 200 16.03 19.54 -15.88
CA TYR A 200 15.39 18.60 -14.94
C TYR A 200 15.34 19.16 -13.49
N ASP A 201 15.56 20.46 -13.32
CA ASP A 201 15.32 21.24 -12.08
C ASP A 201 13.94 21.90 -12.18
N SER A 202 12.87 21.09 -12.11
CA SER A 202 11.50 21.59 -12.39
C SER A 202 11.00 22.56 -11.32
N ASP A 203 11.59 22.59 -10.12
CA ASP A 203 11.19 23.50 -9.03
C ASP A 203 12.18 24.66 -8.76
N GLY A 204 13.31 24.71 -9.49
CA GLY A 204 14.28 25.81 -9.47
C GLY A 204 15.16 25.86 -8.22
N ASP A 205 15.21 24.79 -7.44
CA ASP A 205 15.99 24.76 -6.20
C ASP A 205 17.50 24.61 -6.46
N GLY A 206 17.90 24.24 -7.68
CA GLY A 206 19.28 24.02 -8.11
C GLY A 206 19.70 22.55 -8.08
N PHE A 207 18.76 21.63 -7.91
CA PHE A 207 18.97 20.20 -8.03
C PHE A 207 18.16 19.63 -9.18
N VAL A 208 18.72 18.64 -9.87
CA VAL A 208 17.89 17.71 -10.64
C VAL A 208 16.97 17.02 -9.65
N ASP A 209 15.67 16.99 -9.95
CA ASP A 209 14.67 16.46 -9.02
C ASP A 209 15.03 15.02 -8.61
N PHE A 210 15.24 14.13 -9.59
CA PHE A 210 15.96 12.88 -9.42
C PHE A 210 16.37 12.31 -10.79
N VAL A 211 17.29 11.35 -10.79
CA VAL A 211 17.73 10.62 -11.99
C VAL A 211 17.30 9.16 -11.90
N ALA A 212 16.80 8.59 -12.99
CA ALA A 212 16.48 7.17 -13.08
C ALA A 212 17.57 6.40 -13.83
N PHE A 213 18.36 5.63 -13.11
CA PHE A 213 19.33 4.69 -13.70
C PHE A 213 18.63 3.38 -14.07
N VAL A 214 18.96 2.83 -15.23
CA VAL A 214 18.41 1.56 -15.69
C VAL A 214 19.54 0.58 -15.97
N GLN A 215 19.72 -0.41 -15.11
CA GLN A 215 20.76 -1.43 -15.26
C GLN A 215 20.32 -2.50 -16.28
N PRO A 216 21.21 -3.10 -17.08
CA PRO A 216 20.83 -3.85 -18.28
C PRO A 216 20.20 -5.23 -18.01
N GLU A 217 20.22 -5.71 -16.78
CA GLU A 217 19.80 -7.06 -16.39
C GLU A 217 18.50 -7.02 -15.59
N TYR A 218 18.03 -8.19 -15.14
CA TYR A 218 16.93 -8.26 -14.17
C TYR A 218 17.48 -7.94 -12.77
N GLY A 219 16.62 -7.53 -11.84
CA GLY A 219 17.05 -7.13 -10.51
C GLY A 219 17.41 -8.29 -9.58
N ALA A 220 18.16 -8.01 -8.52
CA ALA A 220 18.53 -8.98 -7.49
C ALA A 220 17.32 -9.71 -6.89
N GLU A 221 16.20 -9.00 -6.75
CA GLU A 221 14.95 -9.47 -6.19
C GLU A 221 14.37 -10.69 -6.94
N CYS A 222 14.80 -10.92 -8.18
CA CYS A 222 14.30 -11.98 -9.05
C CYS A 222 14.77 -13.40 -8.69
N GLY A 223 15.60 -13.56 -7.66
CA GLY A 223 16.11 -14.86 -7.25
C GLY A 223 16.95 -14.82 -5.99
N PRO A 224 17.34 -15.97 -5.43
CA PRO A 224 18.11 -16.02 -4.20
C PRO A 224 19.40 -15.19 -4.31
N THR A 225 19.68 -14.36 -3.33
CA THR A 225 20.90 -13.52 -3.28
C THR A 225 22.19 -14.33 -3.29
N SER A 226 22.14 -15.64 -3.02
CA SER A 226 23.27 -16.56 -3.17
C SER A 226 23.68 -16.77 -4.62
N THR A 227 22.73 -16.75 -5.56
CA THR A 227 22.92 -17.05 -6.98
C THR A 227 22.72 -15.84 -7.89
N ASN A 228 21.85 -14.91 -7.51
CA ASN A 228 21.59 -13.67 -8.23
C ASN A 228 22.36 -12.52 -7.56
N LYS A 229 23.41 -12.02 -8.23
CA LYS A 229 24.28 -10.95 -7.72
C LYS A 229 23.97 -9.58 -8.28
N ASN A 230 23.03 -9.52 -9.23
CA ASN A 230 22.54 -8.33 -9.89
C ASN A 230 22.21 -7.22 -8.90
N ILE A 231 22.15 -5.99 -9.41
CA ILE A 231 21.77 -4.83 -8.59
C ILE A 231 20.33 -5.00 -8.10
N TRP A 232 20.10 -4.79 -6.81
CA TRP A 232 18.78 -4.78 -6.21
C TRP A 232 18.09 -3.45 -6.52
N SER A 233 16.86 -3.48 -7.01
CA SER A 233 16.08 -2.29 -7.34
C SER A 233 15.82 -1.39 -6.13
N HIS A 234 16.22 -0.12 -6.18
CA HIS A 234 16.03 0.80 -5.05
C HIS A 234 16.03 2.28 -5.45
N ARG A 235 15.46 3.12 -4.57
CA ARG A 235 15.69 4.57 -4.52
C ARG A 235 16.71 4.90 -3.43
N TYR A 236 17.54 5.92 -3.61
CA TYR A 236 18.42 6.45 -2.56
C TYR A 236 18.97 7.84 -2.94
N TYR A 237 20.06 8.27 -2.31
CA TYR A 237 20.71 9.55 -2.60
C TYR A 237 22.24 9.44 -2.65
N LEU A 238 22.86 10.11 -3.62
CA LEU A 238 24.30 10.10 -3.92
C LEU A 238 25.16 10.61 -2.77
N ASP A 239 24.65 11.54 -1.96
CA ASP A 239 25.38 12.10 -0.81
C ASP A 239 25.82 11.03 0.19
N ALA A 240 25.06 9.92 0.30
CA ALA A 240 25.40 8.80 1.17
C ALA A 240 26.73 8.13 0.77
N TYR A 241 27.10 8.24 -0.51
CA TYR A 241 28.31 7.64 -1.05
C TYR A 241 29.44 8.65 -1.25
N LEU A 242 29.11 9.86 -1.71
CA LEU A 242 30.08 10.86 -2.14
C LEU A 242 30.43 11.89 -1.05
N GLY A 243 29.71 11.90 0.08
CA GLY A 243 29.85 12.93 1.12
C GLY A 243 29.21 14.27 0.76
N GLY A 244 28.52 14.34 -0.38
CA GLY A 244 27.79 15.50 -0.90
C GLY A 244 27.12 15.15 -2.23
N PRO A 245 26.34 16.06 -2.82
CA PRO A 245 25.69 15.79 -4.10
C PRO A 245 26.72 15.76 -5.23
N TYR A 246 26.40 15.05 -6.31
CA TYR A 246 27.16 15.15 -7.55
C TYR A 246 27.00 16.55 -8.14
N LEU A 247 28.10 17.14 -8.63
CA LEU A 247 28.12 18.47 -9.23
C LEU A 247 28.17 18.34 -10.75
N THR A 248 27.13 18.83 -11.43
CA THR A 248 27.12 18.86 -12.90
C THR A 248 27.89 20.09 -13.41
N LYS A 249 28.13 20.16 -14.72
CA LYS A 249 28.74 21.36 -15.34
C LYS A 249 27.72 22.41 -15.75
N ASP A 250 26.45 22.16 -15.47
CA ASP A 250 25.34 23.01 -15.87
C ASP A 250 24.95 24.01 -14.79
N PHE A 251 24.31 25.10 -15.22
CA PHE A 251 23.79 26.13 -14.36
C PHE A 251 22.35 26.43 -14.75
N ASN A 252 21.47 26.63 -13.76
CA ASN A 252 20.11 27.08 -14.04
C ASN A 252 20.07 28.58 -14.40
N ALA A 253 18.88 29.06 -14.78
CA ALA A 253 18.66 30.45 -15.18
C ALA A 253 19.05 31.48 -14.10
N GLN A 254 19.13 31.07 -12.83
CA GLN A 254 19.55 31.90 -11.71
C GLN A 254 21.06 31.84 -11.43
N GLY A 255 21.84 31.15 -12.27
CA GLY A 255 23.29 31.00 -12.12
C GLY A 255 23.69 30.05 -10.99
N LYS A 256 22.77 29.22 -10.49
CA LYS A 256 23.13 28.15 -9.54
C LYS A 256 23.66 26.95 -10.31
N GLN A 257 24.81 26.44 -9.89
CA GLN A 257 25.32 25.16 -10.40
C GLN A 257 24.33 24.05 -10.06
N ILE A 258 23.97 23.25 -11.06
CA ILE A 258 23.06 22.14 -10.92
C ILE A 258 23.75 20.97 -10.21
N LYS A 259 22.98 20.31 -9.36
CA LYS A 259 23.44 19.22 -8.50
C LYS A 259 22.52 18.02 -8.62
N ILE A 260 23.04 16.83 -8.37
CA ILE A 260 22.25 15.60 -8.37
C ILE A 260 22.46 14.92 -7.03
N SER A 261 21.35 14.61 -6.36
CA SER A 261 21.33 13.96 -5.05
C SER A 261 20.51 12.69 -5.15
N ASP A 262 19.22 12.83 -5.43
CA ASP A 262 18.27 11.72 -5.42
C ASP A 262 18.35 10.89 -6.71
N TYR A 263 18.25 9.56 -6.56
CA TYR A 263 18.20 8.64 -7.70
C TYR A 263 17.32 7.42 -7.44
N VAL A 264 16.86 6.82 -8.54
CA VAL A 264 16.37 5.44 -8.56
C VAL A 264 17.25 4.60 -9.45
N ILE A 265 17.41 3.33 -9.13
CA ILE A 265 18.02 2.33 -10.01
C ILE A 265 17.07 1.16 -10.16
N GLN A 266 16.72 0.86 -11.41
CA GLN A 266 15.75 -0.17 -11.78
C GLN A 266 16.33 -1.08 -12.87
N PRO A 267 15.90 -2.34 -12.97
CA PRO A 267 16.30 -3.23 -14.05
C PRO A 267 15.71 -2.80 -15.38
N ALA A 268 16.41 -3.11 -16.47
CA ALA A 268 15.90 -2.96 -17.83
C ALA A 268 14.90 -4.05 -18.18
N VAL A 269 15.00 -5.21 -17.55
CA VAL A 269 14.22 -6.40 -17.89
C VAL A 269 13.47 -6.95 -16.69
N ASN A 270 12.27 -7.47 -16.93
CA ASN A 270 11.49 -8.16 -15.91
C ASN A 270 12.22 -9.42 -15.43
N CYS A 271 11.90 -9.85 -14.21
CA CYS A 271 12.32 -11.17 -13.71
C CYS A 271 11.87 -12.27 -14.68
N PRO A 272 12.69 -13.30 -14.90
CA PRO A 272 12.33 -14.40 -15.80
C PRO A 272 11.09 -15.17 -15.30
N THR A 273 10.07 -15.31 -16.15
CA THR A 273 8.84 -16.09 -15.88
C THR A 273 8.88 -17.48 -16.55
N GLY A 274 10.03 -18.16 -16.51
CA GLY A 274 10.26 -19.43 -17.19
C GLY A 274 11.29 -19.31 -18.34
N ALA A 275 11.25 -20.23 -19.31
CA ALA A 275 12.25 -20.33 -20.39
C ALA A 275 12.08 -19.30 -21.53
N GLY A 276 11.50 -18.13 -21.25
CA GLY A 276 11.25 -17.08 -22.25
C GLY A 276 12.40 -16.09 -22.42
N SER A 277 12.39 -15.33 -23.52
CA SER A 277 13.29 -14.20 -23.70
C SER A 277 13.03 -13.10 -22.67
N PRO A 278 14.07 -12.37 -22.19
CA PRO A 278 13.88 -11.22 -21.32
C PRO A 278 12.93 -10.19 -21.94
N THR A 279 11.95 -9.73 -21.16
CA THR A 279 11.03 -8.67 -21.58
C THR A 279 11.40 -7.35 -20.93
N PRO A 280 11.19 -6.19 -21.59
CA PRO A 280 11.40 -4.88 -20.98
C PRO A 280 10.61 -4.71 -19.69
N ILE A 281 11.23 -4.11 -18.68
CA ILE A 281 10.64 -3.81 -17.37
C ILE A 281 9.27 -3.14 -17.49
N ASP A 282 8.38 -3.46 -16.58
CA ASP A 282 7.03 -2.92 -16.56
C ASP A 282 6.97 -1.48 -16.07
N MET A 283 6.07 -0.70 -16.64
CA MET A 283 6.01 0.75 -16.39
C MET A 283 5.52 1.07 -14.98
N GLY A 284 4.78 0.14 -14.35
CA GLY A 284 4.22 0.30 -13.01
C GLY A 284 5.29 0.58 -11.94
N VAL A 285 6.49 0.02 -12.10
CA VAL A 285 7.64 0.29 -11.21
C VAL A 285 7.98 1.77 -11.19
N PHE A 286 8.18 2.34 -12.37
CA PHE A 286 8.51 3.75 -12.52
C PHE A 286 7.35 4.62 -12.06
N ALA A 287 6.11 4.24 -12.37
CA ALA A 287 4.93 4.95 -11.92
C ALA A 287 4.87 5.02 -10.37
N HIS A 288 5.20 3.93 -9.68
CA HIS A 288 5.26 3.88 -8.23
C HIS A 288 6.42 4.70 -7.64
N GLU A 289 7.63 4.56 -8.16
CA GLU A 289 8.79 5.34 -7.69
C GLU A 289 8.59 6.86 -7.88
N PHE A 290 7.87 7.26 -8.93
CA PHE A 290 7.53 8.66 -9.13
C PHE A 290 6.55 9.18 -8.08
N GLY A 291 5.74 8.32 -7.46
CA GLY A 291 4.90 8.67 -6.33
C GLY A 291 5.73 9.01 -5.10
N HIS A 292 6.81 8.27 -4.86
CA HIS A 292 7.80 8.59 -3.83
C HIS A 292 8.55 9.89 -4.12
N ALA A 293 8.80 10.22 -5.39
CA ALA A 293 9.41 11.49 -5.76
C ALA A 293 8.55 12.68 -5.29
N PHE A 294 7.21 12.56 -5.33
CA PHE A 294 6.31 13.53 -4.71
C PHE A 294 6.27 13.46 -3.17
N GLY A 295 6.78 12.38 -2.58
CA GLY A 295 6.90 12.20 -1.14
C GLY A 295 5.80 11.35 -0.51
N LEU A 296 4.99 10.65 -1.32
CA LEU A 296 4.03 9.67 -0.83
C LEU A 296 4.76 8.45 -0.22
N PRO A 297 4.24 7.85 0.86
CA PRO A 297 4.78 6.63 1.43
C PRO A 297 4.27 5.41 0.66
N ASP A 298 4.87 4.26 0.95
CA ASP A 298 4.34 2.96 0.59
C ASP A 298 3.06 2.68 1.40
N LEU A 299 2.06 2.12 0.71
CA LEU A 299 0.75 1.78 1.23
C LEU A 299 0.53 0.27 1.34
N TYR A 300 1.57 -0.54 1.12
CA TYR A 300 1.73 -1.87 1.69
C TYR A 300 2.54 -1.80 3.00
N ALA A 301 2.52 -2.85 3.82
CA ALA A 301 3.40 -2.92 4.98
C ALA A 301 4.85 -3.21 4.57
N THR A 302 5.75 -2.26 4.81
CA THR A 302 7.18 -2.38 4.53
C THR A 302 7.87 -3.42 5.43
N ASN A 303 7.27 -3.78 6.56
CA ASN A 303 7.73 -4.92 7.36
C ASN A 303 7.21 -6.27 6.86
N GLY A 304 6.37 -6.27 5.82
CA GLY A 304 5.81 -7.48 5.24
C GLY A 304 4.83 -8.22 6.14
N LYS A 305 4.16 -7.60 7.11
CA LYS A 305 3.19 -8.31 7.97
C LYS A 305 1.75 -8.31 7.46
N ASN A 306 1.44 -7.49 6.47
CA ASN A 306 0.14 -7.39 5.81
C ASN A 306 0.31 -6.77 4.41
N GLU A 307 -0.78 -6.72 3.65
CA GLU A 307 -0.81 -6.26 2.25
C GLU A 307 -1.22 -4.78 2.12
N GLY A 308 -1.50 -4.11 3.25
CA GLY A 308 -1.92 -2.71 3.30
C GLY A 308 -3.21 -2.50 2.52
N ILE A 309 -3.17 -1.72 1.44
CA ILE A 309 -4.33 -1.52 0.54
C ILE A 309 -4.31 -2.40 -0.73
N GLY A 310 -3.33 -3.31 -0.86
CA GLY A 310 -3.25 -4.26 -1.98
C GLY A 310 -3.18 -3.62 -3.37
N GLU A 311 -3.75 -4.31 -4.36
CA GLU A 311 -3.78 -3.95 -5.79
C GLU A 311 -4.74 -2.77 -6.11
N TRP A 312 -5.44 -2.24 -5.09
CA TRP A 312 -6.42 -1.15 -5.21
C TRP A 312 -5.81 0.25 -5.35
N GLY A 313 -4.51 0.41 -5.07
CA GLY A 313 -3.81 1.71 -5.18
C GLY A 313 -2.36 1.59 -5.65
N LEU A 314 -1.92 2.55 -6.47
CA LEU A 314 -0.57 2.61 -7.07
C LEU A 314 0.57 2.57 -6.04
N MET A 315 0.36 3.21 -4.89
CA MET A 315 1.39 3.28 -3.83
C MET A 315 1.46 2.00 -2.98
N SER A 316 0.64 1.00 -3.28
CA SER A 316 0.77 -0.36 -2.76
C SER A 316 1.17 -1.31 -3.90
N SER A 317 0.62 -2.53 -3.96
CA SER A 317 0.88 -3.49 -5.03
C SER A 317 0.10 -3.22 -6.32
N GLY A 318 -0.66 -2.12 -6.41
CA GLY A 318 -1.45 -1.75 -7.58
C GLY A 318 -0.65 -1.44 -8.85
N ASN A 319 0.65 -1.17 -8.68
CA ASN A 319 1.58 -1.09 -9.80
C ASN A 319 1.78 -2.44 -10.54
N TRP A 320 1.34 -3.56 -9.94
CA TRP A 320 1.42 -4.92 -10.49
C TRP A 320 0.16 -5.45 -11.14
N ASN A 321 -0.89 -4.62 -11.27
CA ASN A 321 -2.14 -5.05 -11.86
C ASN A 321 -1.95 -5.70 -13.22
N ILE A 322 -1.45 -4.95 -14.20
CA ILE A 322 -0.93 -5.53 -15.44
C ILE A 322 0.31 -4.76 -15.92
N PRO A 323 1.22 -5.41 -16.66
CA PRO A 323 2.48 -4.82 -17.17
C PRO A 323 2.37 -3.44 -17.83
N SER A 324 1.23 -3.19 -18.48
CA SER A 324 0.95 -2.01 -19.29
C SER A 324 -0.10 -1.07 -18.69
N SER A 325 -0.54 -1.30 -17.44
CA SER A 325 -1.60 -0.52 -16.79
C SER A 325 -1.63 -0.77 -15.27
N PRO A 326 -0.96 0.08 -14.47
CA PRO A 326 -1.06 0.03 -13.02
C PRO A 326 -2.40 0.63 -12.57
N SER A 327 -2.86 0.34 -11.36
CA SER A 327 -4.00 1.09 -10.81
C SER A 327 -3.68 2.56 -10.61
N HIS A 328 -4.74 3.36 -10.56
CA HIS A 328 -4.65 4.72 -10.04
C HIS A 328 -4.20 4.72 -8.58
N MET A 329 -3.65 5.86 -8.16
CA MET A 329 -3.67 6.28 -6.77
C MET A 329 -5.11 6.28 -6.23
N GLU A 330 -5.28 5.70 -5.05
CA GLU A 330 -6.53 5.64 -4.31
C GLU A 330 -6.92 7.01 -3.71
N ALA A 331 -8.11 7.07 -3.13
CA ALA A 331 -8.70 8.30 -2.58
C ALA A 331 -7.75 9.08 -1.67
N TRP A 332 -7.01 8.38 -0.82
CA TRP A 332 -6.10 9.01 0.14
C TRP A 332 -4.93 9.71 -0.55
N SER A 333 -4.20 9.02 -1.43
CA SER A 333 -3.12 9.62 -2.21
C SER A 333 -3.61 10.76 -3.09
N LYS A 334 -4.76 10.63 -3.76
CA LYS A 334 -5.35 11.72 -4.55
C LYS A 334 -5.75 12.93 -3.68
N MET A 335 -6.23 12.72 -2.46
CA MET A 335 -6.48 13.79 -1.49
C MET A 335 -5.17 14.46 -1.06
N GLU A 336 -4.12 13.69 -0.79
CA GLU A 336 -2.80 14.22 -0.43
C GLU A 336 -2.17 15.02 -1.56
N MET A 337 -2.33 14.58 -2.81
CA MET A 337 -1.87 15.30 -4.00
C MET A 337 -2.79 16.46 -4.39
N GLY A 338 -4.02 16.51 -3.89
CA GLY A 338 -5.03 17.49 -4.31
C GLY A 338 -5.48 17.29 -5.76
N TRP A 339 -5.59 16.04 -6.20
CA TRP A 339 -5.98 15.68 -7.57
C TRP A 339 -7.46 15.30 -7.71
N ALA A 340 -8.18 15.18 -6.60
CA ALA A 340 -9.62 15.01 -6.59
C ALA A 340 -10.27 15.93 -5.53
N PRO A 341 -11.45 16.52 -5.81
CA PRO A 341 -12.21 17.24 -4.80
C PRO A 341 -12.62 16.32 -3.66
N VAL A 342 -12.43 16.77 -2.42
CA VAL A 342 -12.83 16.04 -1.21
C VAL A 342 -13.99 16.77 -0.53
N VAL A 343 -15.17 16.16 -0.56
CA VAL A 343 -16.39 16.69 0.06
C VAL A 343 -16.53 16.10 1.46
N THR A 344 -16.53 16.97 2.47
CA THR A 344 -16.73 16.56 3.87
C THR A 344 -18.22 16.46 4.18
N VAL A 345 -18.66 15.30 4.68
CA VAL A 345 -20.06 15.03 5.05
C VAL A 345 -20.13 14.88 6.57
N ALA A 346 -21.02 15.67 7.18
CA ALA A 346 -21.18 15.75 8.65
C ALA A 346 -22.65 15.77 9.09
N ARG A 347 -23.58 15.43 8.18
CA ARG A 347 -25.02 15.36 8.43
C ARG A 347 -25.66 14.36 7.47
N ASP A 348 -26.83 13.88 7.85
CA ASP A 348 -27.61 12.95 7.05
C ASP A 348 -27.81 13.48 5.63
N THR A 349 -27.53 12.62 4.65
CA THR A 349 -27.63 12.97 3.23
C THR A 349 -27.66 11.72 2.34
N SER A 350 -28.16 11.87 1.13
CA SER A 350 -27.96 10.90 0.04
C SER A 350 -26.88 11.43 -0.90
N ILE A 351 -26.06 10.53 -1.44
CA ILE A 351 -24.93 10.86 -2.30
C ILE A 351 -24.96 9.96 -3.52
N THR A 352 -24.62 10.52 -4.68
CA THR A 352 -24.27 9.78 -5.90
C THR A 352 -22.86 10.18 -6.32
N LEU A 353 -21.96 9.20 -6.38
CA LEU A 353 -20.59 9.36 -6.84
C LEU A 353 -20.44 8.91 -8.28
N THR A 354 -19.87 9.78 -9.10
CA THR A 354 -19.30 9.40 -10.41
C THR A 354 -17.93 8.75 -10.22
N PRO A 355 -17.43 8.01 -11.22
CA PRO A 355 -16.11 7.36 -11.15
C PRO A 355 -15.00 8.34 -10.79
N ASN A 356 -14.09 7.98 -9.88
CA ASN A 356 -13.00 8.84 -9.44
C ASN A 356 -11.90 9.01 -10.52
N GLU A 357 -11.90 8.14 -11.52
CA GLU A 357 -11.11 8.21 -12.74
C GLU A 357 -11.61 9.33 -13.66
N SER A 358 -12.88 9.73 -13.56
CA SER A 358 -13.45 10.80 -14.37
C SER A 358 -13.08 12.21 -13.86
N ASN A 359 -13.00 13.19 -14.76
CA ASN A 359 -12.74 14.60 -14.41
C ASN A 359 -13.72 15.17 -13.37
N GLY A 360 -14.95 14.65 -13.32
CA GLY A 360 -15.99 15.04 -12.35
C GLY A 360 -16.02 14.21 -11.06
N GLY A 361 -15.20 13.17 -10.93
CA GLY A 361 -15.18 12.30 -9.75
C GLY A 361 -14.83 13.05 -8.47
N THR A 362 -15.51 12.73 -7.38
CA THR A 362 -15.25 13.32 -6.05
C THR A 362 -15.02 12.23 -5.02
N ILE A 363 -14.24 12.57 -3.99
CA ILE A 363 -14.04 11.73 -2.81
C ILE A 363 -14.95 12.26 -1.70
N ILE A 364 -15.63 11.37 -0.99
CA ILE A 364 -16.33 11.75 0.24
C ILE A 364 -15.44 11.49 1.43
N ARG A 365 -15.36 12.45 2.35
CA ARG A 365 -14.73 12.30 3.65
C ARG A 365 -15.80 12.37 4.74
N ILE A 366 -15.78 11.41 5.66
CA ILE A 366 -16.66 11.38 6.84
C ILE A 366 -15.77 11.28 8.08
N ASP A 367 -15.70 12.35 8.85
CA ASP A 367 -14.88 12.38 10.07
C ASP A 367 -15.57 11.61 11.21
N ILE A 368 -14.83 10.79 11.95
CA ILE A 368 -15.32 10.13 13.16
C ILE A 368 -15.26 11.15 14.31
N PRO A 369 -16.40 11.57 14.88
CA PRO A 369 -16.41 12.66 15.85
C PRO A 369 -15.57 12.36 17.10
N GLY A 370 -14.68 13.29 17.45
CA GLY A 370 -13.86 13.19 18.67
C GLY A 370 -12.55 12.39 18.51
N THR A 371 -12.21 11.92 17.31
CA THR A 371 -10.96 11.19 17.05
C THR A 371 -10.14 11.82 15.92
N SER A 372 -8.98 11.23 15.62
CA SER A 372 -8.13 11.56 14.46
C SER A 372 -8.54 10.80 13.18
N GLU A 373 -9.62 10.02 13.28
CA GLU A 373 -10.01 9.03 12.29
C GLU A 373 -11.10 9.54 11.35
N TYR A 374 -11.12 9.03 10.13
CA TYR A 374 -12.14 9.34 9.14
C TYR A 374 -12.25 8.25 8.07
N PHE A 375 -13.39 8.19 7.41
CA PHE A 375 -13.58 7.39 6.21
C PHE A 375 -13.36 8.21 4.95
N LEU A 376 -12.68 7.64 3.95
CA LEU A 376 -12.66 8.13 2.57
C LEU A 376 -13.41 7.16 1.68
N LEU A 377 -14.38 7.67 0.92
CA LEU A 377 -15.17 6.87 -0.01
C LEU A 377 -14.90 7.34 -1.43
N GLU A 378 -14.65 6.39 -2.33
CA GLU A 378 -14.51 6.64 -3.76
C GLU A 378 -15.25 5.59 -4.58
N ASN A 379 -15.81 6.02 -5.71
CA ASN A 379 -16.34 5.11 -6.72
C ASN A 379 -15.23 4.79 -7.72
N ARG A 380 -14.88 3.51 -7.88
CA ARG A 380 -13.85 3.03 -8.80
C ARG A 380 -14.47 2.15 -9.88
N GLN A 381 -14.00 2.33 -11.11
CA GLN A 381 -14.45 1.59 -12.28
C GLN A 381 -13.25 1.06 -13.07
N LYS A 382 -13.45 -0.03 -13.83
CA LYS A 382 -12.40 -0.60 -14.69
C LYS A 382 -12.26 0.21 -15.99
N VAL A 383 -11.75 1.43 -15.86
CA VAL A 383 -11.54 2.39 -16.96
C VAL A 383 -10.15 2.98 -16.88
N GLY A 384 -9.59 3.37 -18.02
CA GLY A 384 -8.22 3.91 -18.09
C GLY A 384 -7.21 2.96 -17.45
N SER A 385 -6.34 3.51 -16.61
CA SER A 385 -5.31 2.71 -15.94
C SER A 385 -5.88 1.60 -15.03
N ASP A 386 -7.10 1.78 -14.52
CA ASP A 386 -7.79 0.87 -13.59
C ASP A 386 -8.47 -0.34 -14.25
N ILE A 387 -8.24 -0.58 -15.55
CA ILE A 387 -8.87 -1.68 -16.32
C ILE A 387 -8.75 -3.08 -15.68
N ALA A 388 -7.70 -3.29 -14.88
CA ALA A 388 -7.35 -4.56 -14.26
C ALA A 388 -7.71 -4.69 -12.77
N LEU A 389 -8.45 -3.74 -12.18
CA LEU A 389 -8.93 -3.84 -10.80
C LEU A 389 -9.77 -5.11 -10.56
N HIS A 390 -9.89 -5.53 -9.30
CA HIS A 390 -10.62 -6.76 -8.94
C HIS A 390 -12.14 -6.62 -9.07
N GLY A 391 -12.68 -5.40 -9.03
CA GLY A 391 -14.11 -5.11 -9.12
C GLY A 391 -14.41 -3.66 -9.44
N THR A 392 -15.69 -3.30 -9.49
CA THR A 392 -16.18 -1.92 -9.64
C THR A 392 -17.17 -1.61 -8.52
N GLY A 393 -17.27 -0.35 -8.11
CA GLY A 393 -18.18 0.06 -7.05
C GLY A 393 -17.54 1.05 -6.08
N LEU A 394 -17.98 1.03 -4.83
CA LEU A 394 -17.54 1.91 -3.76
C LEU A 394 -16.42 1.23 -2.95
N LEU A 395 -15.22 1.81 -2.98
CA LEU A 395 -14.17 1.51 -2.00
C LEU A 395 -14.32 2.46 -0.82
N ILE A 396 -14.09 1.94 0.37
CA ILE A 396 -14.11 2.69 1.62
C ILE A 396 -12.77 2.47 2.31
N PHE A 397 -12.08 3.55 2.65
CA PHE A 397 -10.83 3.51 3.40
C PHE A 397 -11.06 4.09 4.80
N HIS A 398 -10.67 3.36 5.84
CA HIS A 398 -10.58 3.88 7.20
C HIS A 398 -9.18 4.46 7.42
N VAL A 399 -9.10 5.70 7.88
CA VAL A 399 -7.83 6.43 8.01
C VAL A 399 -7.66 6.95 9.43
N ASP A 400 -6.53 6.69 10.06
CA ASP A 400 -6.10 7.37 11.29
C ASP A 400 -4.96 8.35 11.00
N SER A 401 -5.25 9.65 11.13
CA SER A 401 -4.25 10.71 10.90
C SER A 401 -3.03 10.59 11.82
N ASN A 402 -3.19 10.10 13.05
CA ASN A 402 -2.08 10.02 14.00
C ASN A 402 -1.10 8.91 13.61
N THR A 403 -1.61 7.73 13.29
CA THR A 403 -0.81 6.62 12.75
C THR A 403 -0.15 7.00 11.42
N VAL A 404 -0.89 7.64 10.51
CA VAL A 404 -0.32 8.19 9.27
C VAL A 404 0.84 9.15 9.57
N ASN A 405 0.63 10.18 10.41
CA ASN A 405 1.65 11.20 10.66
C ASN A 405 2.91 10.65 11.33
N SER A 406 2.75 9.69 12.24
CA SER A 406 3.87 9.05 12.94
C SER A 406 4.64 8.06 12.06
N GLY A 407 3.94 7.33 11.19
CA GLY A 407 4.53 6.35 10.28
C GLY A 407 5.06 6.92 8.97
N TRP A 408 4.60 8.09 8.52
CA TRP A 408 5.00 8.68 7.24
C TRP A 408 6.51 8.87 7.11
N PRO A 409 7.23 9.48 8.07
CA PRO A 409 8.65 9.79 7.91
C PRO A 409 9.54 8.54 7.73
N THR A 410 9.09 7.41 8.29
CA THR A 410 9.82 6.14 8.29
C THR A 410 9.19 5.09 7.39
N ASN A 411 8.22 5.50 6.56
CA ASN A 411 7.54 4.63 5.60
C ASN A 411 6.88 3.40 6.27
N ALA A 412 6.19 3.65 7.37
CA ALA A 412 5.70 2.62 8.29
C ALA A 412 4.20 2.74 8.61
N ILE A 413 3.44 3.46 7.78
CA ILE A 413 2.02 3.73 8.08
C ILE A 413 1.16 2.46 8.15
N GLN A 414 1.57 1.39 7.48
CA GLN A 414 0.85 0.10 7.45
C GLN A 414 1.47 -0.98 8.35
N ASN A 415 2.54 -0.66 9.08
CA ASN A 415 3.36 -1.69 9.74
C ASN A 415 2.74 -2.31 11.00
N THR A 416 1.61 -1.78 11.46
CA THR A 416 0.84 -2.32 12.59
C THR A 416 -0.47 -2.88 12.06
N THR A 417 -0.55 -4.19 11.86
CA THR A 417 -1.72 -4.83 11.22
C THR A 417 -3.04 -4.50 11.92
N ALA A 418 -3.06 -4.50 13.26
CA ALA A 418 -4.24 -4.19 14.06
C ALA A 418 -4.61 -2.70 14.14
N HIS A 419 -3.76 -1.80 13.63
CA HIS A 419 -4.00 -0.35 13.65
C HIS A 419 -3.22 0.30 12.50
N LYS A 420 -3.76 0.18 11.29
CA LYS A 420 -3.15 0.77 10.09
C LYS A 420 -3.45 2.26 10.03
N GLY A 421 -2.55 3.02 9.43
CA GLY A 421 -2.82 4.43 9.11
C GLY A 421 -3.85 4.58 8.00
N LEU A 422 -3.87 3.65 7.05
CA LEU A 422 -4.83 3.59 5.95
C LEU A 422 -5.27 2.14 5.73
N ASP A 423 -6.51 1.84 6.05
CA ASP A 423 -7.07 0.49 5.96
C ASP A 423 -8.16 0.42 4.90
N LEU A 424 -8.10 -0.58 4.02
CA LEU A 424 -9.18 -0.85 3.09
C LEU A 424 -10.27 -1.62 3.84
N VAL A 425 -11.47 -1.06 3.89
CA VAL A 425 -12.64 -1.73 4.46
C VAL A 425 -13.15 -2.75 3.43
N GLU A 426 -12.82 -4.02 3.63
CA GLU A 426 -13.22 -5.12 2.74
C GLU A 426 -14.70 -5.46 2.92
N ALA A 427 -15.51 -5.29 1.88
CA ALA A 427 -16.96 -5.40 1.95
C ALA A 427 -17.51 -6.77 2.39
N ASP A 428 -16.74 -7.85 2.20
CA ASP A 428 -17.07 -9.19 2.65
C ASP A 428 -16.69 -9.50 4.11
N GLY A 429 -15.96 -8.59 4.77
CA GLY A 429 -15.45 -8.77 6.13
C GLY A 429 -14.37 -9.83 6.26
N GLY A 430 -13.69 -10.18 5.15
CA GLY A 430 -12.72 -11.27 5.08
C GLY A 430 -11.39 -11.00 5.80
N ALA A 431 -11.03 -9.73 6.04
CA ALA A 431 -9.70 -9.33 6.52
C ALA A 431 -8.58 -9.93 5.63
N GLY A 432 -8.82 -10.02 4.33
CA GLY A 432 -7.89 -10.59 3.37
C GLY A 432 -6.60 -9.78 3.31
N MET A 433 -6.67 -8.44 3.34
CA MET A 433 -5.50 -7.55 3.34
C MET A 433 -4.54 -7.77 4.52
N ASP A 434 -5.00 -8.43 5.59
CA ASP A 434 -4.17 -8.82 6.73
C ASP A 434 -3.39 -10.11 6.50
N ILE A 435 -3.78 -10.88 5.49
CA ILE A 435 -3.18 -12.16 5.13
C ILE A 435 -2.13 -11.94 4.05
N GLU A 436 -0.92 -12.40 4.33
CA GLU A 436 0.17 -12.40 3.36
C GLU A 436 -0.22 -13.05 2.03
N GLY A 437 0.03 -12.33 0.94
CA GLY A 437 -0.23 -12.78 -0.42
C GLY A 437 -1.64 -12.47 -0.95
N TYR A 438 -2.59 -12.04 -0.11
CA TYR A 438 -3.90 -11.60 -0.58
C TYR A 438 -3.87 -10.12 -0.97
N ARG A 439 -3.82 -9.85 -2.26
CA ARG A 439 -3.68 -8.47 -2.78
C ARG A 439 -4.98 -7.85 -3.24
N GLY A 440 -6.10 -8.55 -3.10
CA GLY A 440 -7.43 -8.04 -3.40
C GLY A 440 -8.32 -9.04 -4.10
N GLY A 441 -9.62 -8.81 -3.98
CA GLY A 441 -10.65 -9.68 -4.52
C GLY A 441 -11.94 -8.94 -4.86
N PRO A 442 -12.82 -9.54 -5.68
CA PRO A 442 -14.09 -8.93 -6.06
C PRO A 442 -15.06 -8.74 -4.87
N GLY A 443 -14.76 -9.38 -3.72
CA GLY A 443 -15.51 -9.25 -2.46
C GLY A 443 -15.19 -8.00 -1.65
N ASP A 444 -14.05 -7.33 -1.93
CA ASP A 444 -13.58 -6.19 -1.12
C ASP A 444 -14.38 -4.90 -1.38
N ILE A 445 -14.99 -4.76 -2.55
CA ILE A 445 -15.65 -3.53 -3.00
C ILE A 445 -17.17 -3.57 -2.74
N PHE A 446 -17.81 -2.45 -2.41
CA PHE A 446 -19.24 -2.39 -2.16
C PHE A 446 -20.04 -2.00 -3.42
N PRO A 447 -21.16 -2.69 -3.76
CA PRO A 447 -21.60 -3.96 -3.18
C PRO A 447 -20.79 -5.17 -3.67
N GLY A 448 -20.06 -5.04 -4.78
CA GLY A 448 -19.14 -6.07 -5.29
C GLY A 448 -19.77 -7.45 -5.45
N SER A 449 -18.95 -8.50 -5.37
CA SER A 449 -19.46 -9.88 -5.39
C SER A 449 -20.03 -10.35 -4.05
N SER A 450 -19.78 -9.62 -2.96
CA SER A 450 -20.32 -9.93 -1.63
C SER A 450 -21.78 -9.50 -1.47
N GLY A 451 -22.26 -8.58 -2.33
CA GLY A 451 -23.60 -8.01 -2.24
C GLY A 451 -23.80 -7.10 -1.02
N ALA A 452 -22.71 -6.61 -0.42
CA ALA A 452 -22.76 -5.78 0.77
C ALA A 452 -23.32 -4.38 0.43
N THR A 453 -24.55 -4.12 0.83
CA THR A 453 -25.24 -2.85 0.53
C THR A 453 -25.25 -1.87 1.71
N SER A 454 -24.57 -2.23 2.81
CA SER A 454 -24.51 -1.43 4.04
C SER A 454 -23.18 -1.60 4.76
N PHE A 455 -22.72 -0.52 5.36
CA PHE A 455 -21.56 -0.41 6.24
C PHE A 455 -21.99 0.47 7.43
N THR A 456 -22.25 -0.14 8.57
CA THR A 456 -22.89 0.48 9.74
C THR A 456 -22.17 0.06 11.03
N PRO A 457 -22.53 0.58 12.22
CA PRO A 457 -21.92 0.16 13.47
C PRO A 457 -22.16 -1.32 13.82
N THR A 458 -23.07 -2.00 13.11
CA THR A 458 -23.50 -3.38 13.41
C THR A 458 -23.21 -4.37 12.28
N THR A 459 -22.58 -3.93 11.19
CA THR A 459 -22.15 -4.83 10.10
C THR A 459 -20.76 -5.40 10.38
N ALA A 460 -20.33 -6.40 9.61
CA ALA A 460 -18.93 -6.84 9.58
C ALA A 460 -18.44 -6.73 8.13
N PRO A 461 -17.53 -5.79 7.80
CA PRO A 461 -16.89 -4.81 8.70
C PRO A 461 -17.88 -3.73 9.20
N ASN A 462 -17.52 -3.01 10.26
CA ASN A 462 -18.34 -1.93 10.86
C ASN A 462 -17.67 -0.56 10.76
N THR A 463 -18.48 0.49 10.98
CA THR A 463 -18.04 1.90 10.91
C THR A 463 -17.38 2.40 12.20
N ASN A 464 -17.04 1.55 13.17
CA ASN A 464 -16.45 2.02 14.41
C ASN A 464 -15.02 2.53 14.18
N GLY A 465 -14.60 3.51 14.98
CA GLY A 465 -13.18 3.84 15.09
C GLY A 465 -12.48 2.78 15.95
N TYR A 466 -11.15 2.81 15.99
CA TYR A 466 -10.33 1.87 16.78
C TYR A 466 -10.65 1.89 18.28
N SER A 467 -11.34 2.91 18.79
CA SER A 467 -11.70 3.02 20.21
C SER A 467 -13.08 3.62 20.49
N ILE A 468 -13.89 3.91 19.46
CA ILE A 468 -15.21 4.55 19.63
C ILE A 468 -16.27 3.95 18.69
N THR A 469 -17.54 3.96 19.12
CA THR A 469 -18.66 3.69 18.21
C THR A 469 -18.95 4.99 17.47
N SER A 470 -18.77 5.00 16.16
CA SER A 470 -18.85 6.24 15.39
C SER A 470 -20.27 6.80 15.29
N GLY A 471 -21.28 5.93 15.35
CA GLY A 471 -22.67 6.28 15.04
C GLY A 471 -22.91 6.57 13.55
N ILE A 472 -21.90 6.39 12.69
CA ILE A 472 -22.00 6.62 11.24
C ILE A 472 -22.60 5.38 10.59
N SER A 473 -23.57 5.54 9.70
CA SER A 473 -24.06 4.45 8.86
C SER A 473 -24.08 4.87 7.39
N ILE A 474 -23.55 4.00 6.54
CA ILE A 474 -23.62 4.10 5.08
C ILE A 474 -24.52 2.95 4.61
N THR A 475 -25.66 3.26 4.03
CA THR A 475 -26.70 2.28 3.67
C THR A 475 -27.19 2.49 2.25
N ASN A 476 -27.93 1.50 1.73
CA ASN A 476 -28.47 1.53 0.36
C ASN A 476 -27.36 1.78 -0.69
N ILE A 477 -26.21 1.14 -0.52
CA ILE A 477 -25.12 1.21 -1.49
C ILE A 477 -25.55 0.47 -2.75
N VAL A 478 -25.76 1.22 -3.83
CA VAL A 478 -26.26 0.71 -5.11
C VAL A 478 -25.40 1.24 -6.25
N GLN A 479 -24.87 0.33 -7.06
CA GLN A 479 -24.23 0.69 -8.33
C GLN A 479 -25.30 0.73 -9.44
N SER A 480 -25.37 1.84 -10.18
CA SER A 480 -26.24 2.03 -11.34
C SER A 480 -25.42 2.57 -12.51
N GLY A 481 -25.22 1.73 -13.52
CA GLY A 481 -24.21 2.00 -14.55
C GLY A 481 -22.82 2.13 -13.92
N GLN A 482 -22.14 3.25 -14.19
CA GLN A 482 -20.84 3.56 -13.60
C GLN A 482 -20.94 4.38 -12.31
N ASN A 483 -22.13 4.81 -11.89
CA ASN A 483 -22.29 5.62 -10.69
C ASN A 483 -22.63 4.74 -9.48
N VAL A 484 -22.23 5.18 -8.29
CA VAL A 484 -22.63 4.53 -7.03
C VAL A 484 -23.41 5.52 -6.17
N SER A 485 -24.56 5.11 -5.66
CA SER A 485 -25.37 5.91 -4.75
C SER A 485 -25.50 5.24 -3.39
N PHE A 486 -25.62 6.05 -2.33
CA PHE A 486 -25.76 5.58 -0.95
C PHE A 486 -26.32 6.68 -0.05
N ASN A 487 -26.82 6.29 1.12
CA ASN A 487 -27.25 7.18 2.19
C ASN A 487 -26.23 7.20 3.31
N VAL A 488 -25.96 8.37 3.87
CA VAL A 488 -25.17 8.57 5.09
C VAL A 488 -26.10 9.05 6.19
N SER A 489 -26.01 8.46 7.37
CA SER A 489 -26.73 8.92 8.57
C SER A 489 -25.84 8.91 9.80
N PHE A 490 -26.11 9.80 10.75
CA PHE A 490 -25.36 9.96 11.99
C PHE A 490 -26.25 9.75 13.21
N ALA A 491 -25.81 8.89 14.11
CA ALA A 491 -26.32 8.75 15.47
C ALA A 491 -25.28 9.31 16.46
N PRO A 492 -25.68 9.69 17.70
CA PRO A 492 -24.73 10.09 18.73
C PRO A 492 -23.64 9.01 18.92
N PRO A 493 -22.34 9.36 18.88
CA PRO A 493 -21.28 8.41 19.11
C PRO A 493 -21.37 7.86 20.53
N GLY A 494 -21.15 6.55 20.67
CA GLY A 494 -21.18 5.83 21.93
C GLY A 494 -19.78 5.37 22.34
N THR A 495 -19.58 5.14 23.64
CA THR A 495 -18.39 4.43 24.11
C THR A 495 -18.48 2.96 23.70
N LEU A 496 -17.49 2.44 22.96
CA LEU A 496 -17.42 1.01 22.68
C LEU A 496 -17.30 0.26 24.00
N THR A 497 -18.29 -0.58 24.28
CA THR A 497 -18.23 -1.51 25.40
C THR A 497 -17.83 -2.86 24.88
N ILE A 498 -16.54 -3.18 25.00
CA ILE A 498 -16.02 -4.51 24.67
C ILE A 498 -16.65 -5.55 25.60
N ARG A 499 -17.08 -6.67 25.03
CA ARG A 499 -17.75 -7.75 25.76
C ARG A 499 -16.97 -9.05 25.66
N TRP A 500 -17.17 -9.94 26.63
CA TRP A 500 -16.70 -11.32 26.49
C TRP A 500 -17.43 -11.97 25.31
N GLY A 501 -16.68 -12.59 24.40
CA GLY A 501 -17.19 -13.14 23.13
C GLY A 501 -17.10 -12.18 21.93
N ASP A 502 -16.72 -10.92 22.15
CA ASP A 502 -16.40 -9.94 21.10
C ASP A 502 -14.89 -10.03 20.81
N LEU A 503 -14.53 -10.91 19.89
CA LEU A 503 -13.13 -11.25 19.60
C LEU A 503 -12.46 -10.19 18.73
N ASN A 504 -13.21 -9.55 17.85
CA ASN A 504 -12.69 -8.51 16.96
C ASN A 504 -12.70 -7.12 17.61
N GLY A 505 -13.34 -6.96 18.78
CA GLY A 505 -13.37 -5.73 19.55
C GLY A 505 -14.29 -4.65 18.99
N ASP A 506 -15.30 -5.04 18.22
CA ASP A 506 -16.23 -4.09 17.60
C ASP A 506 -17.39 -3.67 18.50
N GLY A 507 -17.43 -4.15 19.74
CA GLY A 507 -18.47 -3.85 20.72
C GLY A 507 -19.74 -4.66 20.53
N THR A 508 -19.79 -5.56 19.55
CA THR A 508 -20.89 -6.50 19.31
C THR A 508 -20.41 -7.94 19.39
N ILE A 509 -21.33 -8.87 19.64
CA ILE A 509 -21.03 -10.31 19.56
C ILE A 509 -21.89 -10.86 18.43
N SER A 510 -21.24 -11.23 17.34
CA SER A 510 -21.88 -11.50 16.06
C SER A 510 -21.38 -12.80 15.44
N MET A 511 -21.94 -13.15 14.27
CA MET A 511 -21.46 -14.29 13.50
C MET A 511 -20.02 -14.10 13.00
N ALA A 512 -19.52 -12.85 12.96
CA ALA A 512 -18.12 -12.57 12.64
C ALA A 512 -17.20 -13.08 13.76
N ASP A 513 -17.53 -12.84 15.03
CA ASP A 513 -16.78 -13.36 16.17
C ASP A 513 -16.74 -14.88 16.19
N TYR A 514 -17.88 -15.53 15.89
CA TYR A 514 -17.93 -16.98 15.77
C TYR A 514 -17.06 -17.50 14.61
N LYS A 515 -17.11 -16.88 13.43
CA LYS A 515 -16.30 -17.31 12.28
C LYS A 515 -14.81 -17.13 12.57
N SER A 516 -14.42 -16.01 13.15
CA SER A 516 -13.07 -15.71 13.60
C SER A 516 -12.59 -16.73 14.63
N ALA A 517 -13.42 -17.02 15.64
CA ALA A 517 -13.19 -18.06 16.64
C ALA A 517 -12.98 -19.44 15.99
N TYR A 518 -13.89 -19.83 15.11
CA TYR A 518 -13.88 -21.13 14.44
C TYR A 518 -12.63 -21.31 13.56
N ASN A 519 -12.32 -20.33 12.71
CA ASN A 519 -11.16 -20.36 11.82
C ASN A 519 -9.84 -20.46 12.60
N CYS A 520 -9.75 -19.75 13.74
CA CYS A 520 -8.60 -19.82 14.63
C CYS A 520 -8.38 -21.24 15.19
N LEU A 521 -9.47 -21.91 15.58
CA LEU A 521 -9.42 -23.23 16.21
C LEU A 521 -9.13 -24.38 15.23
N ILE A 522 -9.55 -24.26 13.97
CA ILE A 522 -9.35 -25.32 12.96
C ILE A 522 -8.01 -25.19 12.21
N GLY A 523 -7.15 -24.24 12.59
CA GLY A 523 -5.85 -24.02 11.97
C GLY A 523 -5.90 -23.41 10.57
N ALA A 524 -7.06 -22.86 10.17
CA ALA A 524 -7.27 -22.25 8.85
C ALA A 524 -6.77 -20.78 8.77
N SER A 525 -5.79 -20.43 9.60
CA SER A 525 -5.32 -19.08 9.97
C SER A 525 -6.29 -18.31 10.89
N CYS A 526 -5.72 -17.75 11.96
CA CYS A 526 -6.40 -16.88 12.91
C CYS A 526 -6.19 -15.44 12.45
N SER A 527 -7.25 -14.69 12.16
CA SER A 527 -7.14 -13.31 11.71
C SER A 527 -6.30 -12.49 12.70
N THR A 528 -5.38 -11.68 12.20
CA THR A 528 -4.61 -10.76 13.04
C THR A 528 -5.53 -9.67 13.60
N GLY A 529 -5.28 -9.22 14.84
CA GLY A 529 -6.12 -8.22 15.50
C GLY A 529 -7.25 -8.78 16.37
N LEU A 530 -7.46 -10.09 16.38
CA LEU A 530 -8.34 -10.74 17.35
C LEU A 530 -7.71 -10.75 18.75
N ASP A 531 -8.52 -10.44 19.76
CA ASP A 531 -8.14 -10.63 21.15
C ASP A 531 -8.77 -11.92 21.68
N LEU A 532 -8.06 -13.03 21.47
CA LEU A 532 -8.51 -14.36 21.89
C LEU A 532 -8.73 -14.47 23.40
N SER A 533 -8.16 -13.56 24.20
CA SER A 533 -8.44 -13.53 25.64
C SER A 533 -9.90 -13.20 25.93
N ARG A 534 -10.58 -12.45 25.06
CA ARG A 534 -12.02 -12.16 25.14
C ARG A 534 -12.87 -13.35 24.74
N GLY A 535 -12.28 -14.30 24.02
CA GLY A 535 -12.93 -15.51 23.57
C GLY A 535 -13.14 -16.54 24.66
N ASP A 536 -12.43 -16.48 25.78
CA ASP A 536 -12.61 -17.37 26.95
C ASP A 536 -13.92 -17.01 27.70
N VAL A 537 -15.04 -17.46 27.14
CA VAL A 537 -16.39 -17.09 27.59
C VAL A 537 -16.91 -18.03 28.67
N ASP A 538 -16.36 -19.25 28.76
CA ASP A 538 -16.63 -20.15 29.89
C ASP A 538 -15.75 -19.89 31.12
N GLY A 539 -14.64 -19.16 30.95
CA GLY A 539 -13.80 -18.64 32.02
C GLY A 539 -12.85 -19.68 32.59
N ASP A 540 -12.51 -20.72 31.84
CA ASP A 540 -11.60 -21.78 32.25
C ASP A 540 -10.11 -21.44 32.02
N GLY A 541 -9.83 -20.28 31.42
CA GLY A 541 -8.49 -19.78 31.11
C GLY A 541 -7.94 -20.25 29.78
N ARG A 542 -8.75 -20.92 28.93
CA ARG A 542 -8.36 -21.42 27.61
C ARG A 542 -9.42 -21.11 26.59
N PHE A 543 -8.99 -20.62 25.45
CA PHE A 543 -9.87 -20.47 24.30
C PHE A 543 -9.98 -21.79 23.51
N THR A 544 -11.17 -22.39 23.46
CA THR A 544 -11.42 -23.71 22.86
C THR A 544 -12.66 -23.75 21.96
N ALA A 545 -12.94 -24.90 21.36
CA ALA A 545 -14.18 -25.12 20.60
C ALA A 545 -15.45 -24.98 21.45
N THR A 546 -15.34 -25.17 22.77
CA THR A 546 -16.45 -24.94 23.71
C THR A 546 -16.86 -23.47 23.70
N ASP A 547 -15.88 -22.56 23.78
CA ASP A 547 -16.10 -21.13 23.73
C ASP A 547 -16.72 -20.67 22.41
N ALA A 548 -16.18 -21.16 21.29
CA ALA A 548 -16.73 -20.85 19.97
C ALA A 548 -18.20 -21.29 19.85
N LEU A 549 -18.57 -22.44 20.43
CA LEU A 549 -19.95 -22.91 20.47
C LEU A 549 -20.84 -22.07 21.39
N ILE A 550 -20.31 -21.56 22.51
CA ILE A 550 -21.04 -20.65 23.41
C ILE A 550 -21.30 -19.32 22.70
N ILE A 551 -20.31 -18.76 22.02
CA ILE A 551 -20.44 -17.54 21.20
C ILE A 551 -21.47 -17.76 20.09
N HIS A 552 -21.39 -18.88 19.36
CA HIS A 552 -22.37 -19.24 18.34
C HIS A 552 -23.80 -19.33 18.90
N SER A 553 -23.94 -19.97 20.06
CA SER A 553 -25.23 -20.14 20.75
C SER A 553 -25.80 -18.80 21.23
N TYR A 554 -24.94 -17.90 21.70
CA TYR A 554 -25.29 -16.52 22.06
C TYR A 554 -25.81 -15.76 20.85
N VAL A 555 -25.09 -15.82 19.72
CA VAL A 555 -25.46 -15.13 18.46
C VAL A 555 -26.79 -15.64 17.91
N LEU A 556 -27.05 -16.95 17.99
CA LEU A 556 -28.30 -17.54 17.51
C LEU A 556 -29.49 -17.35 18.47
N GLY A 557 -29.23 -17.09 19.76
CA GLY A 557 -30.27 -16.98 20.79
C GLY A 557 -31.07 -18.27 21.01
N THR A 558 -30.54 -19.43 20.57
CA THR A 558 -31.26 -20.72 20.56
C THR A 558 -31.06 -21.54 21.83
N VAL A 559 -30.03 -21.21 22.63
CA VAL A 559 -29.66 -21.92 23.86
C VAL A 559 -29.41 -20.89 24.96
N ASP A 560 -29.88 -21.17 26.17
CA ASP A 560 -29.56 -20.34 27.33
C ASP A 560 -28.08 -20.45 27.69
N VAL A 561 -27.36 -19.35 27.46
CA VAL A 561 -25.94 -19.19 27.75
C VAL A 561 -25.70 -18.19 28.89
N SER A 562 -26.74 -17.79 29.62
CA SER A 562 -26.67 -16.76 30.68
C SER A 562 -25.70 -17.09 31.83
N ARG A 563 -25.36 -18.36 32.02
CA ARG A 563 -24.36 -18.82 33.00
C ARG A 563 -22.91 -18.50 32.62
N PHE A 564 -22.66 -18.19 31.35
CA PHE A 564 -21.33 -17.90 30.82
C PHE A 564 -21.10 -16.39 30.76
N ARG A 565 -19.84 -15.98 30.59
CA ARG A 565 -19.48 -14.55 30.58
C ARG A 565 -19.85 -13.87 29.27
N VAL A 566 -20.16 -14.63 28.21
CA VAL A 566 -20.54 -14.10 26.89
C VAL A 566 -21.58 -12.97 27.00
N GLY A 567 -21.30 -11.82 26.39
CA GLY A 567 -22.15 -10.63 26.46
C GLY A 567 -21.91 -9.69 27.65
N GLN A 568 -21.17 -10.13 28.67
CA GLN A 568 -20.81 -9.28 29.81
C GLN A 568 -19.71 -8.28 29.41
N PRO A 569 -19.72 -7.03 29.92
CA PRO A 569 -18.63 -6.08 29.69
C PRO A 569 -17.30 -6.61 30.23
N VAL A 570 -16.23 -6.40 29.46
CA VAL A 570 -14.86 -6.61 29.96
C VAL A 570 -14.47 -5.40 30.81
N SER A 571 -14.43 -5.56 32.14
CA SER A 571 -14.00 -4.49 33.05
C SER A 571 -12.60 -4.80 33.61
N GLY A 572 -11.67 -3.86 33.43
CA GLY A 572 -10.29 -3.97 33.91
C GLY A 572 -9.36 -4.64 32.89
N ALA A 573 -8.33 -3.91 32.46
CA ALA A 573 -7.21 -4.49 31.74
C ALA A 573 -6.57 -5.60 32.60
N PRO A 574 -6.32 -6.81 32.07
CA PRO A 574 -5.36 -7.70 32.71
C PRO A 574 -3.99 -7.02 32.65
N ALA A 575 -3.36 -6.84 33.81
CA ALA A 575 -1.96 -6.43 33.87
C ALA A 575 -1.12 -7.38 33.00
N PRO A 576 -0.08 -6.89 32.30
CA PRO A 576 0.81 -7.76 31.55
C PRO A 576 1.36 -8.82 32.51
N LEU A 577 1.19 -10.10 32.15
CA LEU A 577 1.78 -11.20 32.88
C LEU A 577 3.28 -10.92 33.01
N ALA A 578 3.72 -10.68 34.24
CA ALA A 578 5.12 -10.54 34.57
C ALA A 578 5.86 -11.79 34.06
N SER A 579 6.91 -11.57 33.28
CA SER A 579 7.81 -12.61 32.82
C SER A 579 8.33 -13.40 34.03
N SER A 580 7.85 -14.63 34.23
CA SER A 580 8.46 -15.53 35.19
C SER A 580 9.81 -15.96 34.63
N ALA A 581 10.86 -15.26 35.08
CA ALA A 581 12.23 -15.70 34.95
C ALA A 581 12.35 -17.14 35.47
N ALA A 582 12.90 -18.02 34.63
CA ALA A 582 13.31 -19.34 35.04
C ALA A 582 14.27 -19.24 36.23
N LYS A 583 13.81 -19.65 37.41
CA LYS A 583 14.68 -20.08 38.50
C LYS A 583 14.39 -21.55 38.75
N GLY A 584 15.37 -22.37 38.39
CA GLY A 584 15.38 -23.79 38.74
C GLY A 584 15.45 -23.96 40.25
N SER A 585 14.67 -24.91 40.75
CA SER A 585 14.92 -25.60 42.01
C SER A 585 14.24 -26.95 41.90
N GLY A 586 15.06 -28.00 41.93
CA GLY A 586 14.65 -29.39 41.73
C GLY A 586 13.68 -29.89 42.80
N VAL A 587 12.91 -30.91 42.41
CA VAL A 587 12.12 -31.72 43.33
C VAL A 587 12.57 -33.17 43.15
N SER A 588 13.07 -33.71 44.25
CA SER A 588 13.42 -35.11 44.50
C SER A 588 12.19 -36.01 44.53
N LEU A 589 12.31 -37.19 43.92
CA LEU A 589 11.35 -38.29 44.01
C LEU A 589 11.49 -39.04 45.35
N PRO A 590 10.39 -39.44 46.03
CA PRO A 590 10.48 -40.35 47.17
C PRO A 590 10.49 -41.82 46.72
N GLU A 591 11.48 -42.56 47.24
CA GLU A 591 11.64 -44.00 47.14
C GLU A 591 10.51 -44.76 47.89
N GLY A 592 10.00 -45.83 47.27
CA GLY A 592 9.07 -46.76 47.91
C GLY A 592 9.79 -47.74 48.86
N PRO A 593 9.09 -48.29 49.87
CA PRO A 593 9.71 -49.20 50.84
C PRO A 593 9.87 -50.62 50.28
N ALA A 594 10.98 -51.25 50.63
CA ALA A 594 11.32 -52.62 50.25
C ALA A 594 10.93 -53.67 51.32
N LYS A 595 10.65 -54.88 50.82
CA LYS A 595 10.81 -56.24 51.41
C LYS A 595 9.67 -56.86 52.22
N PRO A 596 9.60 -58.22 52.30
CA PRO A 596 10.61 -59.26 51.99
C PRO A 596 10.76 -59.67 50.53
#